data_AF-A0A957S3L6-F1
#
_entry.id   AF-A0A957S3L6-F1
#
_cell.length_a   1.000
_cell.length_b   1.000
_cell.length_c   1.000
_cell.angle_alpha   90.00
_cell.angle_beta   90.00
_cell.angle_gamma   90.00
#
_symmetry.space_group_name_H-M   'P 1'
#
loop_
_entity.id
_entity.type
_entity.pdbx_description
1 polymer ?
#
loop_
_entity_poly.entity_id
_entity_poly.type
_entity_poly.pdbx_seq_one_letter_code
_entity_poly.pdbx_strand_id
1 'polypeptide(L)'
;SMEAEGWLPALAPVRNEILHGDYRALYLVWRWFIDLDDGVELGDDVLEPPVPPRLDKLTVAQQALIDWCGIDQRIVNAAAAAGATGAEAPAFDYVVALRHLPQDERDNFLMRLLEDEPHLAAKLRQRLREG
;
A
#
# COMPACT_ATOMS: atom_id res chain seq x y z
N SER A 1 -11.03 -4.62 25.87
CA SER A 1 -10.40 -3.54 26.66
C SER A 1 -10.81 -2.22 26.02
N MET A 2 -11.05 -1.16 26.79
CA MET A 2 -11.29 0.20 26.27
C MET A 2 -10.20 0.70 25.29
N GLU A 3 -9.06 0.02 25.24
CA GLU A 3 -7.97 0.27 24.30
C GLU A 3 -8.28 -0.19 22.87
N ALA A 4 -9.01 -1.30 22.66
CA ALA A 4 -9.27 -1.84 21.32
C ALA A 4 -10.19 -0.92 20.49
N GLU A 5 -11.16 -0.25 21.13
CA GLU A 5 -12.06 0.72 20.49
C GLU A 5 -11.34 2.00 20.01
N GLY A 6 -10.16 2.34 20.54
CA GLY A 6 -9.43 3.56 20.19
C GLY A 6 -8.62 3.49 18.89
N TRP A 7 -8.17 2.29 18.51
CA TRP A 7 -7.26 2.12 17.36
C TRP A 7 -7.99 1.98 16.03
N LEU A 8 -9.21 1.42 16.03
CA LEU A 8 -9.97 1.17 14.81
C LEU A 8 -10.16 2.44 13.95
N PRO A 9 -10.53 3.61 14.50
CA PRO A 9 -10.61 4.84 13.70
C PRO A 9 -9.28 5.27 13.10
N ALA A 10 -8.17 5.06 13.81
CA ALA A 10 -6.83 5.41 13.33
C ALA A 10 -6.31 4.44 12.26
N LEU A 11 -6.70 3.16 12.32
CA LEU A 11 -6.33 2.12 11.37
C LEU A 11 -7.27 2.06 10.15
N ALA A 12 -8.52 2.54 10.26
CA ALA A 12 -9.50 2.52 9.17
C ALA A 12 -8.97 3.07 7.83
N PRO A 13 -8.15 4.15 7.79
CA PRO A 13 -7.60 4.66 6.53
C PRO A 13 -6.65 3.70 5.81
N VAL A 14 -6.00 2.74 6.51
CA VAL A 14 -5.10 1.74 5.90
C VAL A 14 -5.79 0.99 4.75
N ARG A 15 -7.08 0.66 4.91
CA ARG A 15 -7.86 0.02 3.85
C ARG A 15 -7.88 0.86 2.58
N ASN A 16 -8.10 2.17 2.71
CA ASN A 16 -8.15 3.07 1.56
C ASN A 16 -6.77 3.24 0.92
N GLU A 17 -5.70 3.29 1.72
CA GLU A 17 -4.32 3.33 1.23
C GLU A 17 -4.00 2.12 0.35
N ILE A 18 -4.31 0.90 0.83
CA ILE A 18 -4.12 -0.35 0.07
C ILE A 18 -4.91 -0.32 -1.25
N LEU A 19 -6.18 0.09 -1.21
CA LEU A 19 -7.02 0.22 -2.41
C LEU A 19 -6.49 1.26 -3.41
N HIS A 20 -5.66 2.20 -2.98
CA HIS A 20 -5.04 3.22 -3.83
C HIS A 20 -3.62 2.85 -4.27
N GLY A 21 -3.12 1.67 -3.87
CA GLY A 21 -1.80 1.17 -4.23
C GLY A 21 -0.67 1.63 -3.30
N ASP A 22 -1.02 2.18 -2.14
CA ASP A 22 -0.05 2.43 -1.08
C ASP A 22 0.06 1.18 -0.20
N TYR A 23 1.07 0.36 -0.49
CA TYR A 23 1.29 -0.93 0.17
C TYR A 23 2.26 -0.87 1.35
N ARG A 24 2.62 0.34 1.82
CA ARG A 24 3.52 0.50 2.97
C ARG A 24 2.99 -0.23 4.22
N ALA A 25 1.68 -0.20 4.46
CA ALA A 25 1.06 -0.95 5.55
C ALA A 25 1.28 -2.47 5.45
N LEU A 26 1.24 -3.05 4.25
CA LEU A 26 1.47 -4.49 4.06
C LEU A 26 2.93 -4.85 4.32
N TYR A 27 3.87 -4.01 3.90
CA TYR A 27 5.29 -4.17 4.23
C TYR A 27 5.53 -4.11 5.75
N LEU A 28 4.90 -3.17 6.45
CA LEU A 28 5.01 -3.04 7.91
C LEU A 28 4.47 -4.28 8.64
N VAL A 29 3.33 -4.82 8.21
CA VAL A 29 2.78 -6.07 8.76
C VAL A 29 3.71 -7.25 8.47
N TRP A 30 4.31 -7.31 7.28
CA TRP A 30 5.31 -8.32 6.97
C TRP A 30 6.52 -8.23 7.91
N ARG A 31 7.06 -7.02 8.16
CA ARG A 31 8.15 -6.81 9.14
C ARG A 31 7.77 -7.30 10.52
N TRP A 32 6.60 -6.87 11.00
CA TRP A 32 6.09 -7.30 12.29
C TRP A 32 5.95 -8.81 12.40
N PHE A 33 5.43 -9.46 11.35
CA PHE A 33 5.25 -10.91 11.32
C PHE A 33 6.57 -11.68 11.41
N ILE A 34 7.61 -11.22 10.70
CA ILE A 34 8.95 -11.83 10.76
C ILE A 34 9.60 -11.65 12.15
N ASP A 35 9.39 -10.49 12.79
CA ASP A 35 9.99 -10.19 14.10
C ASP A 35 9.25 -10.87 15.28
N LEU A 36 8.03 -11.37 15.07
CA LEU A 36 7.21 -12.01 16.10
C LEU A 36 7.58 -13.46 16.42
N ASP A 37 8.33 -14.13 15.53
CA ASP A 37 8.42 -15.58 15.55
C ASP A 37 9.86 -16.09 15.70
N ASP A 38 10.26 -16.38 16.94
CA ASP A 38 11.49 -17.10 17.28
C ASP A 38 11.43 -18.60 16.88
N GLY A 39 10.36 -19.09 16.25
CA GLY A 39 10.10 -20.53 16.09
C GLY A 39 9.46 -21.01 14.78
N VAL A 40 9.02 -20.12 13.89
CA VAL A 40 8.63 -20.52 12.53
C VAL A 40 9.89 -20.57 11.67
N GLU A 41 10.31 -21.80 11.34
CA GLU A 41 11.21 -22.05 10.20
C GLU A 41 10.50 -21.60 8.93
N LEU A 42 10.56 -20.30 8.66
CA LEU A 42 10.32 -19.78 7.34
C LEU A 42 11.36 -20.45 6.45
N GLY A 43 10.91 -21.31 5.55
CA GLY A 43 11.81 -21.97 4.62
C GLY A 43 12.67 -20.92 3.91
N ASP A 44 13.87 -21.32 3.48
CA ASP A 44 14.88 -20.44 2.87
C ASP A 44 14.35 -19.60 1.67
N ASP A 45 13.16 -19.93 1.16
CA ASP A 45 12.45 -19.26 0.08
C ASP A 45 11.62 -18.02 0.53
N VAL A 46 11.48 -17.74 1.82
CA VAL A 46 10.75 -16.55 2.31
C VAL A 46 11.64 -15.32 2.19
N LEU A 47 11.54 -14.65 1.05
CA LEU A 47 12.30 -13.43 0.76
C LEU A 47 11.59 -12.18 1.29
N GLU A 48 12.40 -11.20 1.69
CA GLU A 48 11.89 -9.86 1.99
C GLU A 48 11.22 -9.26 0.74
N PRO A 49 9.95 -8.83 0.84
CA PRO A 49 9.31 -8.11 -0.24
C PRO A 49 10.06 -6.80 -0.53
N PRO A 50 10.00 -6.29 -1.77
CA PRO A 50 10.63 -5.02 -2.11
C PRO A 50 10.20 -3.90 -1.16
N VAL A 51 11.17 -3.13 -0.66
CA VAL A 51 10.89 -1.99 0.20
C VAL A 51 10.02 -0.99 -0.57
N PRO A 52 8.83 -0.64 -0.06
CA PRO A 52 7.94 0.28 -0.75
C PRO A 52 8.52 1.71 -0.77
N PRO A 53 8.26 2.48 -1.84
CA PRO A 53 8.75 3.85 -1.93
C PRO A 53 8.14 4.73 -0.82
N ARG A 54 8.91 5.72 -0.39
CA ARG A 54 8.48 6.73 0.62
C ARG A 54 8.18 6.11 1.99
N LEU A 55 8.84 5.01 2.35
CA LEU A 55 8.71 4.41 3.69
C LEU A 55 9.22 5.34 4.81
N ASP A 56 10.04 6.35 4.47
CA ASP A 56 10.48 7.44 5.35
C ASP A 56 9.39 8.49 5.64
N LYS A 57 8.25 8.46 4.92
CA LYS A 57 7.17 9.46 5.00
C LYS A 57 5.82 8.84 5.34
N LEU A 58 5.76 8.19 6.50
CA LEU A 58 4.57 7.47 6.97
C LEU A 58 3.34 8.36 7.10
N THR A 59 2.17 7.81 6.78
CA THR A 59 0.88 8.47 7.10
C THR A 59 0.53 8.29 8.58
N VAL A 60 -0.44 9.05 9.08
CA VAL A 60 -0.94 8.89 10.46
C VAL A 60 -1.47 7.47 10.70
N ALA A 61 -2.13 6.87 9.70
CA ALA A 61 -2.65 5.51 9.81
C ALA A 61 -1.54 4.45 9.82
N GLN A 62 -0.46 4.67 9.06
CA GLN A 62 0.72 3.80 9.07
C GLN A 62 1.51 3.91 10.37
N GLN A 63 1.61 5.11 10.95
CA GLN A 63 2.19 5.29 12.27
C GLN A 63 1.35 4.59 13.35
N ALA A 64 0.03 4.74 13.30
CA ALA A 64 -0.88 4.04 14.22
C ALA A 64 -0.75 2.51 14.09
N LEU A 65 -0.48 1.99 12.89
CA LEU A 65 -0.21 0.57 12.66
C LEU A 65 1.12 0.12 13.28
N ILE A 66 2.19 0.91 13.15
CA ILE A 66 3.49 0.67 13.81
C ILE A 66 3.31 0.61 15.31
N ASP A 67 2.62 1.59 15.89
CA ASP A 67 2.40 1.70 17.33
C ASP A 67 1.54 0.52 17.84
N TRP A 68 0.51 0.13 17.08
CA TRP A 68 -0.35 -1.00 17.40
C TRP A 68 0.38 -2.34 17.35
N CYS A 69 1.23 -2.54 16.33
CA CYS A 69 2.06 -3.74 16.18
C CYS A 69 3.26 -3.74 17.16
N GLY A 70 3.65 -2.59 17.71
CA GLY A 70 4.85 -2.46 18.54
C GLY A 70 6.16 -2.60 17.74
N ILE A 71 6.17 -2.20 16.48
CA ILE A 71 7.36 -2.28 15.61
C ILE A 71 8.38 -1.22 16.04
N ASP A 72 9.65 -1.58 16.22
CA ASP A 72 10.71 -0.59 16.49
C ASP A 72 10.90 0.32 15.27
N GLN A 73 10.70 1.63 15.47
CA GLN A 73 10.86 2.66 14.44
C GLN A 73 12.24 2.61 13.75
N ARG A 74 13.28 2.13 14.44
CA ARG A 74 14.63 1.96 13.87
C ARG A 74 14.65 0.93 12.74
N ILE A 75 13.84 -0.13 12.83
CA ILE A 75 13.71 -1.14 11.78
C ILE A 75 13.09 -0.52 10.53
N VAL A 76 12.02 0.26 10.70
CA VAL A 76 11.37 0.99 9.60
C VAL A 76 12.33 1.97 8.93
N ASN A 77 13.11 2.72 9.72
CA ASN A 77 14.08 3.67 9.20
C ASN A 77 15.24 2.98 8.45
N ALA A 78 15.72 1.83 8.96
CA ALA A 78 16.76 1.04 8.30
C ALA A 78 16.28 0.50 6.96
N ALA A 79 15.05 -0.05 6.91
CA ALA A 79 14.41 -0.48 5.69
C ALA A 79 14.26 0.66 4.67
N ALA A 80 13.76 1.82 5.11
CA ALA A 80 13.61 2.99 4.25
C ALA A 80 14.96 3.44 3.65
N ALA A 81 16.03 3.43 4.44
CA ALA A 81 17.37 3.76 3.97
C ALA A 81 17.92 2.75 2.95
N ALA A 82 17.67 1.46 3.14
CA ALA A 82 18.05 0.43 2.18
C ALA A 82 17.25 0.55 0.86
N GLY A 83 15.95 0.83 0.97
CA GLY A 83 15.05 1.00 -0.18
C GLY A 83 15.23 2.29 -0.98
N ALA A 84 15.81 3.34 -0.38
CA ALA A 84 16.09 4.62 -1.05
C ALA A 84 17.08 4.51 -2.22
N THR A 85 17.76 3.36 -2.37
CA THR A 85 18.62 3.07 -3.53
C THR A 85 17.82 2.58 -4.76
N GLY A 86 16.56 2.16 -4.56
CA GLY A 86 15.62 1.89 -5.64
C GLY A 86 15.08 3.20 -6.19
N ALA A 87 15.45 3.54 -7.43
CA ALA A 87 14.88 4.68 -8.13
C ALA A 87 13.35 4.62 -8.01
N GLU A 88 12.75 5.71 -7.51
CA GLU A 88 11.30 5.87 -7.50
C GLU A 88 10.83 5.64 -8.94
N ALA A 89 10.05 4.59 -9.16
CA ALA A 89 9.53 4.31 -10.49
C ALA A 89 8.86 5.60 -10.99
N PRO A 90 9.19 6.06 -12.22
CA PRO A 90 8.67 7.33 -12.71
C PRO A 90 7.15 7.34 -12.54
N ALA A 91 6.63 8.47 -12.04
CA ALA A 91 5.20 8.63 -11.82
C ALA A 91 4.45 8.20 -13.08
N PHE A 92 3.52 7.26 -12.92
CA PHE A 92 2.79 6.70 -14.05
C PHE A 92 2.02 7.82 -14.77
N ASP A 93 2.28 8.00 -16.07
CA ASP A 93 1.63 9.06 -16.86
C ASP A 93 0.20 8.63 -17.23
N TYR A 94 -0.73 8.95 -16.34
CA TYR A 94 -2.15 8.71 -16.54
C TYR A 94 -2.71 9.43 -17.78
N VAL A 95 -2.15 10.57 -18.18
CA VAL A 95 -2.64 11.32 -19.35
C VAL A 95 -2.33 10.55 -20.63
N VAL A 96 -1.11 10.03 -20.74
CA VAL A 96 -0.72 9.19 -21.89
C VAL A 96 -1.52 7.88 -21.90
N ALA A 97 -1.60 7.17 -20.78
CA ALA A 97 -2.35 5.91 -20.71
C ALA A 97 -3.85 6.09 -21.05
N LEU A 98 -4.49 7.18 -20.59
CA LEU A 98 -5.88 7.49 -20.92
C LEU A 98 -6.09 7.76 -22.41
N ARG A 99 -5.09 8.31 -23.12
CA ARG A 99 -5.17 8.52 -24.58
C ARG A 99 -5.14 7.21 -25.36
N HIS A 100 -4.48 6.19 -24.82
CA HIS A 100 -4.43 4.85 -25.42
C HIS A 100 -5.64 3.99 -25.07
N LEU A 101 -6.44 4.38 -24.08
CA LEU A 101 -7.66 3.65 -23.71
C LEU A 101 -8.74 3.80 -24.82
N PRO A 102 -9.27 2.67 -25.36
CA PRO A 102 -10.37 2.69 -26.32
C PRO A 102 -11.55 3.55 -25.85
N GLN A 103 -12.24 4.19 -26.79
CA GLN A 103 -13.29 5.16 -26.46
C GLN A 103 -14.48 4.49 -25.77
N ASP A 104 -14.90 3.32 -26.25
CA ASP A 104 -15.96 2.51 -25.66
C ASP A 104 -15.65 2.10 -24.21
N GLU A 105 -14.40 1.76 -23.93
CA GLU A 105 -13.96 1.40 -22.58
C GLU A 105 -13.93 2.62 -21.64
N ARG A 106 -13.50 3.77 -22.16
CA ARG A 106 -13.55 5.05 -21.42
C ARG A 106 -14.98 5.44 -21.07
N ASP A 107 -15.88 5.37 -22.05
CA ASP A 107 -17.30 5.67 -21.85
C ASP A 107 -17.94 4.70 -20.84
N ASN A 108 -17.54 3.41 -20.86
CA ASN A 108 -17.96 2.44 -19.85
C ASN A 108 -17.51 2.83 -18.43
N PHE A 109 -16.26 3.26 -18.24
CA PHE A 109 -15.79 3.76 -16.95
C PHE A 109 -16.54 5.02 -16.51
N LEU A 110 -16.88 5.92 -17.43
CA LEU A 110 -17.68 7.12 -17.11
C LEU A 110 -19.12 6.76 -16.71
N MET A 111 -19.74 5.78 -17.37
CA MET A 111 -21.07 5.29 -16.99
C MET A 111 -21.06 4.67 -15.60
N ARG A 112 -20.08 3.80 -15.31
CA ARG A 112 -19.93 3.18 -13.98
C ARG A 112 -19.61 4.20 -12.88
N LEU A 113 -19.01 5.33 -13.23
CA LEU A 113 -18.80 6.45 -12.31
C LEU A 113 -20.13 7.12 -11.95
N LEU A 114 -21.04 7.28 -12.90
CA LEU A 114 -22.40 7.79 -12.65
C LEU A 114 -23.24 6.84 -11.80
N GLU A 115 -22.91 5.55 -11.78
CA GLU A 115 -23.55 4.52 -10.96
C GLU A 115 -22.94 4.40 -9.54
N ASP A 116 -22.01 5.28 -9.18
CA ASP A 116 -21.28 5.26 -7.89
C ASP A 116 -20.63 3.89 -7.58
N GLU A 117 -20.08 3.23 -8.60
CA GLU A 117 -19.49 1.91 -8.41
C GLU A 117 -18.32 1.95 -7.39
N PRO A 118 -18.34 1.11 -6.35
CA PRO A 118 -17.28 1.10 -5.36
C PRO A 118 -15.94 0.70 -5.97
N HIS A 119 -14.90 1.42 -5.57
CA HIS A 119 -13.51 1.16 -5.97
C HIS A 119 -13.21 1.38 -7.47
N LEU A 120 -14.08 2.07 -8.21
CA LEU A 120 -13.90 2.31 -9.64
C LEU A 120 -12.57 3.00 -9.99
N ALA A 121 -12.14 3.97 -9.18
CA ALA A 121 -10.85 4.65 -9.37
C ALA A 121 -9.65 3.69 -9.28
N ALA A 122 -9.72 2.68 -8.39
CA ALA A 122 -8.69 1.66 -8.27
C ALA A 122 -8.68 0.75 -9.50
N LYS A 123 -9.87 0.31 -9.95
CA LYS A 123 -10.05 -0.51 -11.16
C LYS A 123 -9.52 0.20 -12.41
N LEU A 124 -9.80 1.51 -12.55
CA LEU A 124 -9.29 2.31 -13.66
C LEU A 124 -7.76 2.42 -13.62
N ARG A 125 -7.18 2.73 -12.45
CA ARG A 125 -5.71 2.77 -12.30
C ARG A 125 -5.04 1.45 -12.65
N GLN A 126 -5.64 0.33 -12.27
CA GLN A 126 -5.15 -1.00 -12.63
C GLN A 126 -5.22 -1.21 -14.14
N ARG A 127 -6.39 -0.97 -14.75
CA ARG A 127 -6.59 -1.13 -16.20
C ARG A 127 -5.63 -0.29 -17.02
N LEU A 128 -5.34 0.94 -16.59
CA LEU A 128 -4.39 1.81 -17.27
C LEU A 128 -2.94 1.31 -17.19
N ARG A 129 -2.57 0.54 -16.16
CA ARG A 129 -1.22 -0.02 -16.00
C ARG A 129 -1.02 -1.34 -16.77
N GLU A 130 -2.09 -2.02 -17.15
CA GLU A 130 -2.08 -3.29 -17.87
C GLU A 130 -2.05 -3.12 -19.40
N GLY A 131 -2.32 -1.92 -19.92
CA GLY A 131 -2.31 -1.58 -21.35
C GLY A 131 -1.07 -0.82 -21.76
#